data_AF-A0A352B8M0-F1
#
_entry.id   AF-A0A352B8M0-F1
#
_cell.length_a   1.000
_cell.length_b   1.000
_cell.length_c   1.000
_cell.angle_alpha   90.00
_cell.angle_beta   90.00
_cell.angle_gamma   90.00
#
_symmetry.space_group_name_H-M   'P 1'
#
loop_
_entity.id
_entity.type
_entity.pdbx_description
1 polymer ?
#
loop_
_entity_poly.entity_id
_entity_poly.type
_entity_poly.pdbx_seq_one_letter_code
_entity_poly.pdbx_strand_id
1 'polypeptide(L)'
;MSKQEIPYKIYLSESELPDSWYNVRADMKNKPAPLLNPATHQPMKFEDLQPVFCDELVKQELNDTDAYIPIPQEIREFYRMYRPAPLVRAYCLEKKLGTPAKIYYKFEGNNTSGSHKLNSAIAQAYYAKKQG
;
A
#
# COMPACT_ATOMS: atom_id res chain seq x y z
N MET A 1 17.57 16.02 30.10
CA MET A 1 16.91 14.88 29.46
C MET A 1 17.95 14.16 28.62
N SER A 2 18.30 12.90 28.94
CA SER A 2 19.19 12.13 28.08
C SER A 2 18.53 11.97 26.71
N LYS A 3 19.24 12.32 25.64
CA LYS A 3 18.78 12.03 24.27
C LYS A 3 18.75 10.51 24.14
N GLN A 4 17.56 9.92 24.21
CA GLN A 4 17.39 8.50 23.95
C GLN A 4 17.81 8.25 22.50
N GLU A 5 18.87 7.48 22.31
CA GLU A 5 19.37 7.15 20.97
C GLU A 5 18.37 6.19 20.32
N ILE A 6 17.79 6.60 19.19
CA ILE A 6 16.85 5.77 18.43
C ILE A 6 17.68 4.69 17.73
N PRO A 7 17.31 3.41 17.78
CA PRO A 7 18.06 2.36 17.09
C PRO A 7 18.13 2.62 15.58
N TYR A 8 19.17 2.12 14.92
CA TYR A 8 19.32 2.23 13.47
C TYR A 8 18.13 1.62 12.72
N LYS A 9 17.56 0.53 13.25
CA LYS A 9 16.40 -0.14 12.68
C LYS A 9 15.30 -0.24 13.73
N ILE A 10 14.08 0.10 13.32
CA ILE A 10 12.85 -0.07 14.10
C ILE A 10 12.05 -1.18 13.42
N TYR A 11 11.77 -2.23 14.17
CA TYR A 11 10.95 -3.35 13.74
C TYR A 11 9.59 -3.27 14.42
N LEU A 12 8.54 -3.55 13.65
CA LEU A 12 7.20 -3.78 14.19
C LEU A 12 6.98 -5.29 14.27
N SER A 13 6.25 -5.72 15.29
CA SER A 13 5.79 -7.10 15.45
C SER A 13 4.72 -7.45 14.42
N GLU A 14 4.48 -8.74 14.19
CA GLU A 14 3.37 -9.19 13.32
C GLU A 14 1.99 -8.79 13.84
N SER A 15 1.84 -8.62 15.17
CA SER A 15 0.59 -8.13 15.78
C SER A 15 0.30 -6.67 15.47
N GLU A 16 1.30 -5.89 15.04
CA GLU A 16 1.16 -4.50 14.62
C GLU A 16 0.92 -4.36 13.10
N LEU A 17 0.83 -5.47 12.38
CA LEU A 17 0.50 -5.46 10.95
C LEU A 17 -0.92 -4.90 10.77
N PRO A 18 -1.14 -3.87 9.93
CA PRO A 18 -2.47 -3.30 9.72
C PRO A 18 -3.51 -4.33 9.27
N ASP A 19 -4.77 -4.07 9.58
CA ASP A 19 -5.92 -4.91 9.20
C ASP A 19 -6.68 -4.41 7.98
N SER A 20 -6.40 -3.20 7.53
CA SER A 20 -7.11 -2.50 6.48
C SER A 20 -6.12 -1.78 5.56
N TRP A 21 -6.41 -1.76 4.25
CA TRP A 21 -5.80 -0.80 3.34
C TRP A 21 -6.50 0.55 3.47
N TYR A 22 -5.77 1.63 3.22
CA TYR A 22 -6.31 2.98 3.25
C TYR A 22 -6.53 3.52 1.84
N ASN A 23 -7.75 3.94 1.56
CA ASN A 23 -8.14 4.58 0.32
C ASN A 23 -8.16 6.10 0.51
N VAL A 24 -7.13 6.76 -0.02
CA VAL A 24 -7.03 8.22 0.08
C VAL A 24 -8.16 8.96 -0.62
N ARG A 25 -8.80 8.37 -1.66
CA ARG A 25 -9.87 9.04 -2.41
C ARG A 25 -11.04 9.38 -1.53
N ALA A 26 -11.34 8.55 -0.52
CA ALA A 26 -12.41 8.79 0.45
C ALA A 26 -12.31 10.18 1.10
N ASP A 27 -11.09 10.60 1.49
CA ASP A 27 -10.84 11.84 2.21
C ASP A 27 -10.45 13.04 1.31
N MET A 28 -10.37 12.84 -0.01
CA MET A 28 -10.06 13.92 -0.95
C MET A 28 -11.22 14.92 -1.06
N LYS A 29 -10.94 16.19 -0.74
CA LYS A 29 -11.90 17.30 -0.91
C LYS A 29 -12.35 17.47 -2.35
N ASN A 30 -11.39 17.42 -3.28
CA ASN A 30 -11.62 17.44 -4.71
C ASN A 30 -11.27 16.06 -5.24
N LYS A 31 -12.26 15.33 -5.74
CA LYS A 31 -12.04 13.99 -6.29
C LYS A 31 -11.19 14.08 -7.57
N PRO A 32 -10.38 13.06 -7.88
CA PRO A 32 -9.67 13.02 -9.15
C PRO A 32 -10.67 13.05 -10.31
N ALA A 33 -10.21 13.48 -11.49
CA ALA A 33 -11.02 13.37 -12.70
C ALA A 33 -11.42 11.90 -12.92
N PRO A 34 -12.65 11.63 -13.39
CA PRO A 34 -13.08 10.26 -13.62
C PRO A 34 -12.22 9.62 -14.71
N LEU A 35 -12.03 8.29 -14.59
CA LEU A 35 -11.50 7.49 -15.70
C LEU A 35 -12.47 7.61 -16.88
N LEU A 36 -11.96 7.90 -18.07
CA LEU A 36 -12.80 8.04 -19.26
C LEU A 36 -12.64 6.83 -20.17
N ASN A 37 -13.75 6.28 -20.66
CA ASN A 37 -13.73 5.26 -21.69
C ASN A 37 -13.11 5.87 -22.97
N PRO A 38 -12.06 5.27 -23.55
CA PRO A 38 -11.32 5.87 -24.66
C PRO A 38 -12.12 5.94 -25.97
N ALA A 39 -13.21 5.17 -26.11
CA ALA A 39 -14.07 5.21 -27.29
C ALA A 39 -15.19 6.25 -27.17
N THR A 40 -15.78 6.41 -25.97
CA THR A 40 -16.95 7.28 -25.77
C THR A 40 -16.60 8.63 -25.13
N HIS A 41 -15.40 8.73 -24.55
CA HIS A 41 -14.95 9.85 -23.72
C HIS A 41 -15.88 10.17 -22.54
N GLN A 42 -16.75 9.22 -22.15
CA GLN A 42 -17.60 9.33 -20.97
C GLN A 42 -16.92 8.66 -19.77
N PRO A 43 -17.28 9.03 -18.53
CA PRO A 43 -16.84 8.32 -17.33
C PRO A 43 -17.05 6.81 -17.45
N MET A 44 -16.00 6.04 -17.16
CA MET A 44 -16.03 4.58 -17.18
C MET A 44 -17.02 4.08 -16.13
N LYS A 45 -17.78 3.07 -16.53
CA LYS A 45 -18.64 2.28 -15.66
C LYS A 45 -17.92 1.01 -15.24
N PHE A 46 -18.56 0.27 -14.34
CA PHE A 46 -18.09 -1.03 -13.90
C PHE A 46 -17.83 -1.97 -15.09
N GLU A 47 -18.78 -2.06 -16.02
CA GLU A 47 -18.74 -2.96 -17.17
C GLU A 47 -17.62 -2.61 -18.16
N ASP A 48 -17.17 -1.35 -18.19
CA ASP A 48 -16.07 -0.91 -19.04
C ASP A 48 -14.71 -1.45 -18.56
N LEU A 49 -14.60 -1.79 -17.27
CA LEU A 49 -13.36 -2.25 -16.62
C LEU A 49 -13.28 -3.78 -16.45
N GLN A 50 -14.43 -4.46 -16.45
CA GLN A 50 -14.51 -5.92 -16.32
C GLN A 50 -13.73 -6.75 -17.35
N PRO A 51 -13.51 -6.30 -18.61
CA PRO A 51 -12.68 -7.05 -19.54
C PRO A 51 -11.20 -7.16 -19.14
N VAL A 52 -10.74 -6.30 -18.23
CA VAL A 52 -9.32 -6.20 -17.83
C VAL A 52 -9.11 -6.65 -16.37
N PHE A 53 -10.05 -6.33 -15.49
CA PHE A 53 -9.94 -6.57 -14.06
C PHE A 53 -11.06 -7.46 -13.54
N CYS A 54 -10.78 -8.24 -12.50
CA CYS A 54 -11.82 -8.97 -11.78
C CYS A 54 -12.72 -7.99 -11.00
N ASP A 55 -13.97 -8.38 -10.75
CA ASP A 55 -15.06 -7.56 -10.23
C ASP A 55 -14.67 -6.83 -8.94
N GLU A 56 -13.95 -7.51 -8.04
CA GLU A 56 -13.54 -6.92 -6.78
C GLU A 56 -12.50 -5.81 -6.94
N LEU A 57 -11.58 -5.96 -7.91
CA LEU A 57 -10.63 -4.90 -8.24
C LEU A 57 -11.32 -3.72 -8.92
N VAL A 58 -12.31 -3.97 -9.78
CA VAL A 58 -13.13 -2.89 -10.37
C VAL A 58 -13.88 -2.11 -9.29
N LYS A 59 -14.49 -2.80 -8.31
CA LYS A 59 -15.16 -2.16 -7.17
C LYS A 59 -14.20 -1.29 -6.38
N GLN A 60 -13.00 -1.77 -6.09
CA GLN A 60 -11.99 -0.99 -5.37
C GLN A 60 -11.51 0.22 -6.17
N GLU A 61 -11.31 0.08 -7.48
CA GLU A 61 -10.89 1.18 -8.36
C GLU A 61 -11.97 2.28 -8.47
N LEU A 62 -13.25 1.92 -8.39
CA LEU A 62 -14.38 2.87 -8.44
C LEU A 62 -14.85 3.33 -7.04
N ASN A 63 -14.17 2.94 -5.96
CA ASN A 63 -14.55 3.31 -4.60
C ASN A 63 -14.01 4.69 -4.23
N ASP A 64 -14.90 5.68 -4.12
CA ASP A 64 -14.59 7.05 -3.71
C ASP A 64 -15.00 7.39 -2.27
N THR A 65 -15.52 6.42 -1.51
CA THR A 65 -16.21 6.67 -0.23
C THR A 65 -15.61 5.96 0.96
N ASP A 66 -15.19 4.70 0.82
CA ASP A 66 -14.73 3.93 1.97
C ASP A 66 -13.24 4.19 2.22
N ALA A 67 -12.91 4.81 3.36
CA ALA A 67 -11.53 5.14 3.71
C ALA A 67 -10.70 3.92 4.09
N TYR A 68 -11.33 2.90 4.69
CA TYR A 68 -10.66 1.68 5.15
C TYR A 68 -11.28 0.46 4.49
N ILE A 69 -10.45 -0.30 3.77
CA ILE A 69 -10.84 -1.53 3.09
C ILE A 69 -10.22 -2.68 3.86
N PRO A 70 -11.01 -3.55 4.52
CA PRO A 70 -10.48 -4.69 5.26
C PRO A 70 -9.60 -5.57 4.39
N ILE A 71 -8.43 -5.95 4.90
CA ILE A 71 -7.52 -6.88 4.23
C ILE A 71 -8.00 -8.30 4.54
N PRO A 72 -8.33 -9.13 3.54
CA PRO A 72 -8.66 -10.54 3.74
C PRO A 72 -7.60 -11.25 4.58
N GLN A 73 -8.05 -12.14 5.48
CA GLN A 73 -7.19 -12.82 6.44
C GLN A 73 -6.06 -13.59 5.74
N GLU A 74 -6.37 -14.26 4.62
CA GLU A 74 -5.42 -15.02 3.81
C GLU A 74 -4.32 -14.13 3.22
N ILE A 75 -4.65 -12.89 2.85
CA ILE A 75 -3.67 -11.91 2.38
C ILE A 75 -2.81 -11.40 3.54
N ARG A 76 -3.41 -11.13 4.72
CA ARG A 76 -2.64 -10.72 5.92
C ARG A 76 -1.67 -11.80 6.37
N GLU A 77 -2.08 -13.06 6.33
CA GLU A 77 -1.22 -14.20 6.62
C GLU A 77 -0.07 -14.30 5.62
N PHE A 78 -0.36 -14.12 4.33
CA PHE A 78 0.69 -14.07 3.31
C PHE A 78 1.67 -12.91 3.55
N TYR A 79 1.18 -11.74 3.94
CA TYR A 79 2.03 -10.60 4.28
C TYR A 79 3.02 -10.91 5.40
N ARG A 80 2.66 -11.71 6.42
CA ARG A 80 3.57 -12.04 7.54
C ARG A 80 4.89 -12.66 7.09
N MET A 81 4.94 -13.31 5.93
CA MET A 81 6.19 -13.87 5.39
C MET A 81 7.26 -12.80 5.10
N TYR A 82 6.87 -11.54 4.89
CA TYR A 82 7.81 -10.48 4.48
C TYR A 82 7.48 -9.07 5.02
N ARG A 83 6.40 -8.93 5.78
CA ARG A 83 5.92 -7.71 6.43
C ARG A 83 5.82 -7.96 7.94
N PRO A 84 6.01 -6.92 8.77
CA PRO A 84 6.27 -5.53 8.42
C PRO A 84 7.73 -5.26 7.99
N ALA A 85 7.93 -4.42 6.97
CA ALA A 85 9.28 -3.98 6.61
C ALA A 85 9.87 -3.04 7.69
N PRO A 86 11.18 -3.07 7.96
CA PRO A 86 11.78 -2.20 8.97
C PRO A 86 11.77 -0.72 8.54
N LEU A 87 11.68 0.17 9.53
CA LEU A 87 11.96 1.59 9.36
C LEU A 87 13.41 1.83 9.79
N VAL A 88 14.24 2.38 8.91
CA VAL A 88 15.67 2.56 9.17
C VAL A 88 15.99 4.04 9.28
N ARG A 89 16.74 4.42 10.32
CA ARG A 89 17.26 5.78 10.49
C ARG A 89 18.64 5.91 9.86
N ALA A 90 18.80 6.91 9.00
CA ALA A 90 19.99 7.10 8.17
C ALA A 90 21.03 8.03 8.85
N TYR A 91 21.55 7.65 10.02
CA TYR A 91 22.52 8.46 10.77
C TYR A 91 23.76 8.89 9.96
N CYS A 92 24.30 8.00 9.13
CA CYS A 92 25.45 8.32 8.28
C CYS A 92 25.12 9.42 7.25
N LEU A 93 23.90 9.39 6.70
CA LEU A 93 23.42 10.40 5.77
C LEU A 93 23.16 11.73 6.50
N GLU A 94 22.52 11.68 7.68
CA GLU A 94 22.33 12.86 8.54
C GLU A 94 23.67 13.56 8.81
N LYS A 95 24.69 12.79 9.21
CA LYS A 95 26.06 13.29 9.47
C LYS A 95 26.71 13.87 8.22
N LYS A 96 26.59 13.19 7.06
CA LYS A 96 27.20 13.64 5.80
C LYS A 96 26.58 14.96 5.31
N LEU A 97 25.29 15.17 5.54
CA LEU A 97 24.57 16.37 5.14
C LEU A 97 24.69 17.51 6.16
N GLY A 98 25.13 17.23 7.40
CA GLY A 98 25.15 18.23 8.47
C GLY A 98 23.75 18.76 8.83
N THR A 99 22.70 17.98 8.56
CA THR A 99 21.31 18.43 8.72
C THR A 99 20.80 18.20 10.15
N PRO A 100 19.99 19.13 10.70
CA PRO A 100 19.28 18.88 11.95
C PRO A 100 18.08 17.94 11.77
N ALA A 101 17.68 17.66 10.52
CA ALA A 101 16.58 16.75 10.22
C ALA A 101 16.95 15.30 10.57
N LYS A 102 15.95 14.54 11.01
CA LYS A 102 16.07 13.08 11.18
C LYS A 102 15.60 12.42 9.90
N ILE A 103 16.42 11.56 9.31
CA ILE A 103 16.12 10.93 8.02
C ILE A 103 15.78 9.47 8.27
N TYR A 104 14.58 9.07 7.85
CA TYR A 104 14.12 7.69 7.90
C TYR A 104 13.76 7.20 6.50
N TYR A 105 13.95 5.92 6.25
CA TYR A 105 13.44 5.26 5.06
C TYR A 105 12.75 3.95 5.44
N LYS A 106 11.61 3.69 4.79
CA LYS A 106 10.87 2.43 4.91
C LYS A 106 11.49 1.43 3.94
N PHE A 107 12.14 0.38 4.48
CA PHE A 107 12.94 -0.53 3.66
C PHE A 107 12.13 -1.70 3.10
N GLU A 108 11.37 -1.44 2.03
CA GLU A 108 10.51 -2.44 1.34
C GLU A 108 11.28 -3.47 0.49
N GLY A 109 12.62 -3.40 0.45
CA GLY A 109 13.47 -4.28 -0.37
C GLY A 109 13.73 -5.68 0.21
N ASN A 110 13.19 -5.99 1.38
CA ASN A 110 13.55 -7.20 2.14
C ASN A 110 12.75 -8.47 1.76
N ASN A 111 11.97 -8.43 0.68
CA ASN A 111 11.16 -9.57 0.22
C ASN A 111 11.76 -10.22 -1.03
N THR A 112 11.22 -11.37 -1.44
CA THR A 112 11.70 -12.15 -2.60
C THR A 112 11.65 -11.39 -3.93
N SER A 113 10.76 -10.41 -4.06
CA SER A 113 10.68 -9.54 -5.24
C SER A 113 11.64 -8.34 -5.19
N GLY A 114 12.32 -8.13 -4.07
CA GLY A 114 13.20 -6.98 -3.82
C GLY A 114 12.49 -5.62 -3.85
N SER A 115 11.16 -5.58 -3.79
CA SER A 115 10.39 -4.33 -3.93
C SER A 115 9.00 -4.40 -3.30
N HIS A 116 8.32 -3.26 -3.21
CA HIS A 116 6.95 -3.15 -2.70
C HIS A 116 5.88 -3.79 -3.61
N LYS A 117 6.22 -4.24 -4.82
CA LYS A 117 5.25 -4.73 -5.82
C LYS A 117 4.46 -5.96 -5.35
N LEU A 118 5.07 -6.81 -4.52
CA LEU A 118 4.39 -7.97 -3.95
C LEU A 118 3.15 -7.58 -3.12
N ASN A 119 3.13 -6.38 -2.55
CA ASN A 119 2.02 -5.88 -1.71
C ASN A 119 0.69 -5.82 -2.47
N SER A 120 0.70 -5.37 -3.74
CA SER A 120 -0.51 -5.32 -4.58
C SER A 120 -0.71 -6.60 -5.38
N ALA A 121 0.37 -7.24 -5.83
CA ALA A 121 0.29 -8.44 -6.67
C ALA A 121 -0.47 -9.59 -5.97
N ILE A 122 -0.24 -9.81 -4.67
CA ILE A 122 -0.96 -10.85 -3.93
C ILE A 122 -2.47 -10.56 -3.85
N ALA A 123 -2.88 -9.31 -3.66
CA ALA A 123 -4.29 -8.95 -3.59
C ALA A 123 -4.98 -9.16 -4.93
N GLN A 124 -4.34 -8.72 -6.02
CA GLN A 124 -4.86 -8.93 -7.38
C GLN A 124 -4.99 -10.42 -7.70
N ALA A 125 -3.94 -11.21 -7.41
CA ALA A 125 -3.96 -12.66 -7.62
C ALA A 125 -5.02 -13.36 -6.75
N TYR A 126 -5.19 -12.96 -5.49
CA TYR A 126 -6.21 -13.49 -4.59
C TYR A 126 -7.62 -13.25 -5.14
N TYR A 127 -7.95 -12.01 -5.52
CA TYR A 127 -9.29 -11.69 -6.00
C TYR A 127 -9.59 -12.29 -7.38
N ALA A 128 -8.61 -12.32 -8.28
CA ALA A 128 -8.76 -13.03 -9.56
C ALA A 128 -9.06 -14.51 -9.32
N LYS A 129 -8.25 -15.20 -8.50
CA LYS A 129 -8.48 -16.62 -8.15
C LYS A 129 -9.82 -16.85 -7.48
N LYS A 130 -10.30 -15.93 -6.65
CA LYS A 130 -11.60 -16.03 -5.96
C LYS A 130 -12.77 -15.92 -6.93
N GLN A 131 -12.62 -15.20 -8.04
CA GLN A 131 -13.67 -15.04 -9.05
C GLN A 131 -13.78 -16.23 -10.00
N GLY A 132 -12.67 -16.93 -10.28
CA GLY A 132 -12.61 -18.09 -11.18
C GLY A 132 -11.61 -17.89 -12.31
#